data_AF-A0A7K6SAH7-F1
#
_entry.id   AF-A0A7K6SAH7-F1
#
_cell.length_a   1.000
_cell.length_b   1.000
_cell.length_c   1.000
_cell.angle_alpha   90.00
_cell.angle_beta   90.00
_cell.angle_gamma   90.00
#
_symmetry.space_group_name_H-M   'P 1'
#
loop_
_entity.id
_entity.type
_entity.pdbx_description
1 polymer ?
#
loop_
_entity_poly.entity_id
_entity_poly.type
_entity_poly.pdbx_seq_one_letter_code
_entity_poly.pdbx_strand_id
1 'polypeptide(L)'
;QAELGKPQRNCYTLPGLDFSYGLYTHRTDGGVPEAIGHWNTVKPRTTLGQKMPRDFITMNRGALKAGYSTAHEFNLYYKANDIRCKDYERSRFKKRINPGDDVVVFSMFSRSYTPFFDLLQHKYKELWMEQQRALTAVQQKEKKHKVSETRTTFLRKHPPRAKEESFWHLPRFEKVGPHLSTFPDCDARKKAFSA
;
A
#
# COMPACT_ATOMS: atom_id res chain seq x y z
N GLN A 1 -49.72 9.09 7.07
CA GLN A 1 -50.17 10.46 6.72
C GLN A 1 -49.16 11.42 7.33
N ALA A 2 -48.60 12.35 6.55
CA ALA A 2 -47.62 13.30 7.08
C ALA A 2 -48.35 14.35 7.94
N GLU A 3 -47.95 14.49 9.20
CA GLU A 3 -48.49 15.50 10.12
C GLU A 3 -47.86 16.87 9.80
N LEU A 4 -48.68 17.87 9.49
CA LEU A 4 -48.22 19.22 9.17
C LEU A 4 -47.50 19.83 10.38
N GLY A 5 -46.29 20.34 10.18
CA GLY A 5 -45.50 21.01 11.22
C GLY A 5 -44.62 20.11 12.08
N LYS A 6 -44.62 18.78 11.86
CA LYS A 6 -43.69 17.86 12.55
C LYS A 6 -42.64 17.32 11.58
N PRO A 7 -41.39 17.12 12.04
CA PRO A 7 -40.39 16.44 11.23
C PRO A 7 -40.79 14.99 10.97
N GLN A 8 -40.26 14.41 9.89
CA GLN A 8 -40.49 13.01 9.56
C GLN A 8 -40.02 12.12 10.72
N ARG A 9 -40.87 11.19 11.15
CA ARG A 9 -40.54 10.25 12.22
C ARG A 9 -39.49 9.27 11.72
N ASN A 10 -38.28 9.32 12.28
CA ASN A 10 -37.25 8.30 12.09
C ASN A 10 -37.45 7.18 13.13
N CYS A 11 -37.44 5.92 12.68
CA CYS A 11 -37.71 4.75 13.53
C CYS A 11 -36.53 4.30 14.41
N TYR A 12 -35.63 5.21 14.78
CA TYR A 12 -34.50 4.89 15.65
C TYR A 12 -34.85 5.13 17.11
N THR A 13 -34.41 4.22 17.99
CA THR A 13 -34.53 4.43 19.44
C THR A 13 -33.51 5.48 19.85
N LEU A 14 -33.98 6.68 20.13
CA LEU A 14 -33.15 7.77 20.59
C LEU A 14 -32.81 7.60 22.08
N PRO A 15 -31.60 8.00 22.51
CA PRO A 15 -31.29 8.19 23.92
C PRO A 15 -32.36 9.03 24.64
N GLY A 16 -32.56 8.77 25.94
CA GLY A 16 -33.57 9.43 26.77
C GLY A 16 -33.41 10.95 26.86
N LEU A 17 -34.37 11.61 27.50
CA LEU A 17 -34.45 13.08 27.55
C LEU A 17 -33.20 13.74 28.18
N ASP A 18 -32.51 13.02 29.06
CA ASP A 18 -31.32 13.51 29.76
C ASP A 18 -30.04 13.47 28.90
N PHE A 19 -30.11 12.93 27.68
CA PHE A 19 -28.98 12.85 26.77
C PHE A 19 -28.83 14.13 25.93
N SER A 20 -27.73 14.84 26.16
CA SER A 20 -27.32 15.98 25.33
C SER A 20 -26.61 15.50 24.07
N TYR A 21 -27.23 15.72 22.90
CA TYR A 21 -26.59 15.47 21.61
C TYR A 21 -25.47 16.47 21.35
N GLY A 22 -24.38 16.01 20.73
CA GLY A 22 -23.22 16.81 20.38
C GLY A 22 -21.94 16.34 21.07
N LEU A 23 -20.82 16.95 20.70
CA LEU A 23 -19.53 16.68 21.30
C LEU A 23 -19.38 17.52 22.58
N TYR A 24 -19.37 16.87 23.73
CA TYR A 24 -19.05 17.54 25.00
C TYR A 24 -17.53 17.67 25.16
N THR A 25 -17.01 18.88 25.02
CA THR A 25 -15.61 19.18 25.29
C THR A 25 -15.44 19.46 26.78
N HIS A 26 -15.05 18.44 27.54
CA HIS A 26 -14.73 18.59 28.95
C HIS A 26 -13.57 19.58 29.12
N ARG A 27 -13.81 20.70 29.81
CA ARG A 27 -12.75 21.68 30.13
C ARG A 27 -12.02 21.23 31.38
N THR A 28 -10.79 20.77 31.21
CA THR A 28 -9.87 20.41 32.31
C THR A 28 -8.89 21.53 32.65
N ASP A 29 -9.04 22.69 32.03
CA ASP A 29 -7.99 23.72 31.97
C ASP A 29 -7.97 24.66 33.20
N GLY A 30 -8.79 24.37 34.23
CA GLY A 30 -9.01 25.16 35.47
C GLY A 30 -9.26 26.66 35.34
N GLY A 31 -9.44 27.15 34.12
CA GLY A 31 -9.86 28.50 33.79
C GLY A 31 -8.76 29.56 33.97
N VAL A 32 -9.22 30.82 33.98
CA VAL A 32 -8.38 32.02 34.13
C VAL A 32 -7.45 31.99 35.36
N PRO A 33 -7.88 31.57 36.56
CA PRO A 33 -6.99 31.60 37.72
C PRO A 33 -5.83 30.59 37.60
N GLU A 34 -6.05 29.43 36.99
CA GLU A 34 -4.97 28.47 36.72
C GLU A 34 -4.02 29.02 35.65
N ALA A 35 -4.54 29.66 34.60
CA ALA A 35 -3.70 30.27 33.55
C ALA A 35 -2.78 31.41 34.06
N ILE A 36 -3.26 32.23 35.01
CA ILE A 36 -2.51 33.40 35.52
C ILE A 36 -1.59 33.00 36.69
N GLY A 37 -2.05 32.13 37.59
CA GLY A 37 -1.35 31.87 38.86
C GLY A 37 -0.33 30.73 38.84
N HIS A 38 -0.31 29.90 37.79
CA HIS A 38 0.37 28.59 37.82
C HIS A 38 1.36 28.39 36.65
N TRP A 39 2.26 29.35 36.41
CA TRP A 39 3.25 29.27 35.31
C TRP A 39 4.27 28.12 35.42
N ASN A 40 4.52 27.61 36.64
CA ASN A 40 5.56 26.59 36.89
C ASN A 40 5.02 25.21 37.32
N THR A 41 3.70 24.98 37.33
CA THR A 41 3.11 23.71 37.81
C THR A 41 2.53 22.83 36.71
N VAL A 42 2.54 23.28 35.44
CA VAL A 42 2.22 22.42 34.30
C VAL A 42 3.33 21.40 34.16
N LYS A 43 3.21 20.30 34.91
CA LYS A 43 4.02 19.11 34.66
C LYS A 43 3.76 18.74 33.21
N PRO A 44 4.79 18.66 32.35
CA PRO A 44 4.58 18.26 30.98
C PRO A 44 3.80 16.96 31.02
N ARG A 45 2.61 16.96 30.43
CA ARG A 45 1.79 15.76 30.31
C ARG A 45 2.74 14.74 29.71
N THR A 46 3.14 13.74 30.50
CA THR A 46 4.01 12.67 30.03
C THR A 46 3.25 12.11 28.87
N THR A 47 3.66 12.44 27.64
CA THR A 47 3.02 11.92 26.45
C THR A 47 3.14 10.43 26.64
N LEU A 48 2.04 9.75 26.99
CA LEU A 48 1.96 8.30 27.12
C LEU A 48 2.76 7.79 25.95
N GLY A 49 3.96 7.25 26.23
CA GLY A 49 5.03 7.16 25.24
C GLY A 49 4.41 6.59 23.99
N GLN A 50 4.34 7.40 22.92
CA GLN A 50 3.62 6.98 21.73
C GLN A 50 4.20 5.62 21.38
N LYS A 51 3.34 4.59 21.35
CA LYS A 51 3.78 3.23 21.04
C LYS A 51 4.25 3.27 19.60
N MET A 52 5.53 3.60 19.41
CA MET A 52 6.12 3.67 18.08
C MET A 52 5.92 2.30 17.45
N PRO A 53 5.26 2.23 16.28
CA PRO A 53 5.02 0.96 15.64
C PRO A 53 6.37 0.32 15.29
N ARG A 54 6.40 -1.02 15.28
CA ARG A 54 7.59 -1.78 14.85
C ARG A 54 7.82 -1.59 13.37
N ASP A 55 9.09 -1.49 12.99
CA ASP A 55 9.49 -1.45 11.59
C ASP A 55 9.76 -2.87 11.08
N PHE A 56 8.68 -3.54 10.67
CA PHE A 56 8.76 -4.91 10.15
C PHE A 56 9.61 -4.99 8.88
N ILE A 57 9.74 -3.93 8.08
CA ILE A 57 10.50 -3.98 6.83
C ILE A 57 12.00 -4.10 7.11
N THR A 58 12.51 -3.27 8.02
CA THR A 58 13.94 -3.35 8.41
C THR A 58 14.24 -4.61 9.19
N MET A 59 13.33 -5.04 10.08
CA MET A 59 13.46 -6.29 10.83
C MET A 59 13.48 -7.50 9.90
N ASN A 60 12.56 -7.60 8.94
CA ASN A 60 12.50 -8.72 7.99
C ASN A 60 13.74 -8.79 7.13
N ARG A 61 14.24 -7.64 6.67
CA ARG A 61 15.47 -7.57 5.90
C ARG A 61 16.68 -8.03 6.71
N GLY A 62 16.74 -7.68 7.99
CA GLY A 62 17.78 -8.14 8.91
C GLY A 62 17.71 -9.65 9.17
N ALA A 63 16.49 -10.16 9.39
CA ALA A 63 16.26 -11.59 9.61
C ALA A 63 16.70 -12.43 8.39
N LEU A 64 16.35 -11.98 7.18
CA LEU A 64 16.78 -12.64 5.94
C LEU A 64 18.30 -12.59 5.76
N LYS A 65 18.95 -11.46 6.09
CA LYS A 65 20.41 -11.35 6.05
C LYS A 65 21.10 -12.28 7.05
N ALA A 66 20.46 -12.55 8.19
CA ALA A 66 20.94 -13.48 9.20
C ALA A 66 20.64 -14.95 8.86
N GLY A 67 19.95 -15.24 7.75
CA GLY A 67 19.68 -16.58 7.28
C GLY A 67 18.42 -17.23 7.85
N TYR A 68 17.56 -16.47 8.54
CA TYR A 68 16.29 -17.00 9.03
C TYR A 68 15.31 -17.20 7.89
N SER A 69 14.62 -18.34 7.90
CA SER A 69 13.71 -18.77 6.82
C SER A 69 12.34 -19.18 7.35
N THR A 70 12.25 -19.60 8.61
CA THR A 70 11.01 -20.11 9.21
C THR A 70 10.29 -19.03 10.03
N ALA A 71 8.96 -19.00 10.01
CA ALA A 71 8.17 -18.03 10.77
C ALA A 71 8.48 -18.01 12.29
N HIS A 72 8.80 -19.17 12.87
CA HIS A 72 9.23 -19.28 14.27
C HIS A 72 10.55 -18.54 14.54
N GLU A 73 11.52 -18.67 13.64
CA GLU A 73 12.81 -18.00 13.71
C GLU A 73 12.67 -16.49 13.57
N PHE A 74 11.81 -16.04 12.65
CA PHE A 74 11.47 -14.62 12.54
C PHE A 74 10.87 -14.08 13.84
N ASN A 75 10.00 -14.84 14.51
CA ASN A 75 9.47 -14.43 15.81
C ASN A 75 10.54 -14.34 16.91
N LEU A 76 11.51 -15.26 16.92
CA LEU A 76 12.67 -15.18 17.82
C LEU A 76 13.53 -13.95 17.49
N TYR A 77 13.77 -13.70 16.20
CA TYR A 77 14.51 -12.53 15.73
C TYR A 77 13.81 -11.22 16.12
N TYR A 78 12.48 -11.15 16.03
CA TYR A 78 11.73 -9.95 16.42
C TYR A 78 11.76 -9.68 17.93
N LYS A 79 11.90 -10.72 18.75
CA LYS A 79 12.07 -10.57 20.20
C LYS A 79 13.47 -10.06 20.54
N ALA A 80 14.49 -10.54 19.82
CA ALA A 80 15.87 -10.11 20.02
C ALA A 80 16.19 -8.72 19.44
N ASN A 81 15.57 -8.36 18.31
CA ASN A 81 15.86 -7.13 17.56
C ASN A 81 14.59 -6.27 17.41
N ASP A 82 14.19 -5.54 18.46
CA ASP A 82 13.04 -4.62 18.41
C ASP A 82 13.42 -3.28 17.76
N ILE A 83 13.26 -3.18 16.44
CA ILE A 83 13.45 -1.93 15.69
C ILE A 83 12.10 -1.22 15.54
N ARG A 84 12.03 0.02 16.03
CA ARG A 84 10.80 0.84 15.96
C ARG A 84 10.92 1.91 14.88
N CYS A 85 9.79 2.20 14.23
CA CYS A 85 9.69 3.29 13.27
C CYS A 85 10.09 4.59 13.94
N LYS A 86 11.02 5.34 13.32
CA LYS A 86 11.31 6.71 13.75
C LYS A 86 10.11 7.60 13.44
N ASP A 87 9.79 8.50 14.38
CA ASP A 87 8.78 9.54 14.21
C ASP A 87 9.28 10.55 13.16
N TYR A 88 9.14 10.22 11.88
CA TYR A 88 9.57 11.10 10.80
C TYR A 88 8.77 12.40 10.78
N GLU A 89 7.50 12.37 11.20
CA GLU A 89 6.68 13.58 11.36
C GLU A 89 7.21 14.51 12.45
N ARG A 90 7.65 13.96 13.60
CA ARG A 90 8.22 14.77 14.68
C ARG A 90 9.65 15.23 14.36
N SER A 91 10.38 14.48 13.54
CA SER A 91 11.74 14.85 13.12
C SER A 91 11.77 16.01 12.12
N ARG A 92 10.74 16.19 11.28
CA ARG A 92 10.68 17.31 10.33
C ARG A 92 10.69 18.68 11.02
N PHE A 93 10.26 18.74 12.28
CA PHE A 93 10.26 19.98 13.08
C PHE A 93 11.47 20.13 14.01
N LYS A 94 12.38 19.14 14.11
CA LYS A 94 13.47 19.12 15.10
C LYS A 94 14.88 19.39 14.56
N LYS A 95 15.05 19.73 13.28
CA LYS A 95 16.28 20.42 12.84
C LYS A 95 16.13 21.93 12.99
N ARG A 96 15.81 22.40 14.20
CA ARG A 96 16.23 23.74 14.59
C ARG A 96 17.66 23.59 15.07
N ILE A 97 18.55 24.33 14.42
CA ILE A 97 19.95 24.48 14.78
C ILE A 97 20.01 24.73 16.29
N ASN A 98 20.69 23.86 17.04
CA ASN A 98 21.11 24.24 18.40
C ASN A 98 22.09 25.40 18.22
N PRO A 99 21.79 26.62 18.70
CA PRO A 99 22.80 27.65 18.77
C PRO A 99 23.76 27.19 19.85
N GLY A 100 24.93 26.70 19.43
CA GLY A 100 26.07 26.59 20.32
C GLY A 100 26.54 27.99 20.68
N ASP A 101 26.66 28.22 21.97
CA ASP A 101 27.54 29.16 22.66
C ASP A 101 27.40 30.66 22.28
N ASP A 102 26.72 31.38 23.18
CA ASP A 102 27.11 32.69 23.74
C ASP A 102 27.72 33.75 22.81
N VAL A 103 27.10 34.03 21.65
CA VAL A 103 27.08 35.40 21.09
C VAL A 103 25.73 35.64 20.42
N VAL A 104 24.83 36.31 21.14
CA VAL A 104 23.55 36.78 20.59
C VAL A 104 23.84 37.98 19.67
N VAL A 105 24.17 37.70 18.41
CA VAL A 105 24.22 38.76 17.39
C VAL A 105 22.78 39.14 17.05
N PHE A 106 22.35 40.31 17.51
CA PHE A 106 21.05 40.94 17.22
C PHE A 106 20.98 41.45 15.77
N SER A 107 21.27 40.56 14.83
CA SER A 107 20.92 40.73 13.42
C SER A 107 20.61 39.35 12.87
N MET A 108 19.41 38.88 13.17
CA MET A 108 18.78 37.87 12.32
C MET A 108 18.84 38.40 10.89
N PHE A 109 19.78 37.91 10.09
CA PHE A 109 19.66 38.02 8.65
C PHE A 109 18.30 37.40 8.34
N SER A 110 17.36 38.22 7.87
CA SER A 110 16.15 37.71 7.26
C SER A 110 16.62 36.76 6.18
N ARG A 111 16.60 35.46 6.50
CA ARG A 111 16.82 34.41 5.53
C ARG A 111 15.83 34.75 4.43
N SER A 112 16.32 35.20 3.28
CA SER A 112 15.46 35.60 2.17
C SER A 112 14.76 34.35 1.70
N TYR A 113 13.60 34.07 2.32
CA TYR A 113 12.71 33.01 1.93
C TYR A 113 12.26 33.37 0.51
N THR A 114 12.75 32.60 -0.46
CA THR A 114 12.64 32.82 -1.91
C THR A 114 13.22 34.17 -2.37
N PRO A 115 14.31 34.19 -3.16
CA PRO A 115 14.72 35.43 -3.80
C PRO A 115 13.57 35.90 -4.69
N PHE A 116 12.94 37.02 -4.35
CA PHE A 116 11.78 37.59 -5.05
C PHE A 116 11.97 37.65 -6.58
N PHE A 117 13.22 37.82 -7.00
CA PHE A 117 13.64 37.77 -8.39
C PHE A 117 13.26 36.46 -9.11
N ASP A 118 13.37 35.30 -8.45
CA ASP A 118 13.01 34.01 -9.05
C ASP A 118 11.49 33.86 -9.27
N LEU A 119 10.67 34.62 -8.52
CA LEU A 119 9.23 34.71 -8.74
C LEU A 119 8.93 35.59 -9.96
N LEU A 120 9.59 36.75 -10.07
CA LEU A 120 9.47 37.65 -11.23
C LEU A 120 9.94 36.99 -12.54
N GLN A 121 10.99 36.18 -12.46
CA GLN A 121 11.52 35.42 -13.60
C GLN A 121 10.76 34.12 -13.87
N HIS A 122 9.70 33.80 -13.10
CA HIS A 122 8.91 32.58 -13.23
C HIS A 122 9.72 31.27 -13.18
N LYS A 123 10.90 31.25 -12.53
CA LYS A 123 11.75 30.04 -12.46
C LYS A 123 11.03 28.84 -11.86
N TYR A 124 10.15 29.05 -10.89
CA TYR A 124 9.37 27.96 -10.29
C TYR A 124 8.37 27.34 -11.26
N LYS A 125 7.83 28.11 -12.23
CA LYS A 125 7.02 27.58 -13.32
C LYS A 125 7.88 26.71 -14.23
N GLU A 126 9.08 27.16 -14.57
CA GLU A 126 10.00 26.39 -15.43
C GLU A 126 10.43 25.08 -14.76
N LEU A 127 10.82 25.12 -13.48
CA LEU A 127 11.14 23.94 -12.69
C LEU A 127 9.99 22.94 -12.64
N TRP A 128 8.75 23.43 -12.45
CA TRP A 128 7.57 22.58 -12.46
C TRP A 128 7.34 21.94 -13.84
N MET A 129 7.48 22.71 -14.93
CA MET A 129 7.36 22.18 -16.29
C MET A 129 8.43 21.12 -16.58
N GLU A 130 9.66 21.33 -16.14
CA GLU A 130 10.76 20.37 -16.29
C GLU A 130 10.48 19.08 -15.51
N GLN A 131 9.98 19.20 -14.27
CA GLN A 131 9.56 18.05 -13.47
C GLN A 131 8.43 17.26 -14.14
N GLN A 132 7.43 17.93 -14.73
CA GLN A 132 6.37 17.26 -15.47
C GLN A 132 6.89 16.56 -16.74
N ARG A 133 7.82 17.17 -17.47
CA ARG A 133 8.49 16.53 -18.62
C ARG A 133 9.28 15.30 -18.21
N ALA A 134 10.00 15.37 -17.09
CA ALA A 134 10.74 14.23 -16.54
C ALA A 134 9.82 13.07 -16.14
N LEU A 135 8.71 13.36 -15.44
CA LEU A 135 7.70 12.35 -15.08
C LEU A 135 7.07 11.71 -16.32
N THR A 136 6.75 12.52 -17.32
CA THR A 136 6.20 12.02 -18.59
C THR A 136 7.21 11.15 -19.33
N ALA A 137 8.50 11.52 -19.34
CA ALA A 137 9.56 10.73 -19.96
C ALA A 137 9.77 9.38 -19.24
N VAL A 138 9.69 9.35 -17.91
CA VAL A 138 9.74 8.11 -17.12
C VAL A 138 8.54 7.22 -17.44
N GLN A 139 7.31 7.76 -17.41
CA GLN A 139 6.12 6.99 -17.78
C GLN A 139 6.17 6.47 -19.23
N GLN A 140 6.69 7.26 -20.16
CA GLN A 140 6.87 6.81 -21.54
C GLN A 140 7.92 5.70 -21.64
N LYS A 141 9.01 5.75 -20.86
CA LYS A 141 10.00 4.66 -20.79
C LYS A 141 9.40 3.40 -20.16
N GLU A 142 8.59 3.53 -19.11
CA GLU A 142 7.87 2.41 -18.50
C GLU A 142 6.88 1.78 -19.49
N LYS A 143 6.11 2.59 -20.22
CA LYS A 143 5.19 2.13 -21.27
C LYS A 143 5.90 1.55 -22.50
N LYS A 144 7.19 1.86 -22.71
CA LYS A 144 8.03 1.26 -23.75
C LYS A 144 8.58 -0.12 -23.36
N HIS A 145 8.37 -0.59 -22.13
CA HIS A 145 8.51 -2.02 -21.88
C HIS A 145 7.54 -2.75 -22.82
N LYS A 146 8.09 -3.66 -23.63
CA LYS A 146 7.36 -4.44 -24.65
C LYS A 146 6.00 -4.84 -24.08
N VAL A 147 4.93 -4.40 -24.76
CA VAL A 147 3.58 -4.91 -24.52
C VAL A 147 3.71 -6.43 -24.48
N SER A 148 3.56 -7.00 -23.27
CA SER A 148 3.71 -8.43 -23.10
C SER A 148 2.64 -9.08 -23.95
N GLU A 149 3.04 -9.96 -24.85
CA GLU A 149 2.10 -10.66 -25.71
C GLU A 149 1.10 -11.42 -24.83
N THR A 150 -0.18 -11.17 -25.04
CA THR A 150 -1.25 -11.91 -24.36
C THR A 150 -1.13 -13.38 -24.75
N ARG A 151 -1.50 -14.30 -23.85
CA ARG A 151 -1.48 -15.75 -24.11
C ARG A 151 -2.13 -16.14 -25.44
N THR A 152 -3.18 -15.41 -25.85
CA THR A 152 -3.88 -15.58 -27.13
C THR A 152 -3.02 -15.26 -28.35
N THR A 153 -2.28 -14.14 -28.35
CA THR A 153 -1.39 -13.77 -29.46
C THR A 153 -0.19 -14.72 -29.55
N PHE A 154 0.31 -15.18 -28.41
CA PHE A 154 1.38 -16.18 -28.34
C PHE A 154 0.95 -17.51 -28.96
N LEU A 155 -0.23 -18.03 -28.58
CA LEU A 155 -0.76 -19.29 -29.13
C LEU A 155 -1.10 -19.20 -30.63
N ARG A 156 -1.43 -18.01 -31.14
CA ARG A 156 -1.63 -17.79 -32.57
C ARG A 156 -0.33 -17.87 -33.37
N LYS A 157 0.79 -17.38 -32.81
CA LYS A 157 2.13 -17.48 -33.42
C LYS A 157 2.72 -18.88 -33.28
N HIS A 158 2.42 -19.54 -32.17
CA HIS A 158 2.92 -20.87 -31.83
C HIS A 158 1.73 -21.81 -31.57
N PRO A 159 1.03 -22.26 -32.64
CA PRO A 159 -0.02 -23.25 -32.47
C PRO A 159 0.57 -24.50 -31.82
N PRO A 160 -0.09 -25.09 -30.80
CA PRO A 160 0.34 -26.36 -30.25
C PRO A 160 0.33 -27.41 -31.38
N ARG A 161 1.33 -28.31 -31.35
CA ARG A 161 1.36 -29.43 -32.30
C ARG A 161 0.03 -30.18 -32.22
N ALA A 162 -0.54 -30.49 -33.38
CA ALA A 162 -1.71 -31.36 -33.45
C ALA A 162 -1.37 -32.64 -32.68
N LYS A 163 -2.09 -32.87 -31.57
CA LYS A 163 -2.00 -34.14 -30.88
C LYS A 163 -2.59 -35.15 -31.86
N GLU A 164 -1.89 -36.26 -32.08
CA GLU A 164 -2.48 -37.41 -32.74
C GLU A 164 -3.80 -37.71 -32.01
N GLU A 165 -4.91 -37.65 -32.74
CA GLU A 165 -6.25 -37.84 -32.20
C GLU A 165 -6.37 -39.28 -31.75
N SER A 166 -5.92 -39.57 -30.52
CA SER A 166 -6.23 -40.83 -29.87
C SER A 166 -7.71 -40.79 -29.54
N PHE A 167 -8.52 -41.48 -30.36
CA PHE A 167 -9.91 -41.76 -30.02
C PHE A 167 -9.95 -42.33 -28.60
N TRP A 168 -10.75 -41.70 -27.75
CA TRP A 168 -10.85 -42.07 -26.34
C TRP A 168 -11.28 -43.54 -26.24
N HIS A 169 -10.46 -44.36 -25.59
CA HIS A 169 -10.79 -45.75 -25.28
C HIS A 169 -10.35 -46.07 -23.86
N LEU A 170 -11.03 -47.03 -23.22
CA LEU A 170 -10.69 -47.41 -21.86
C LEU A 170 -9.40 -48.26 -21.83
N PRO A 171 -8.45 -47.99 -20.91
CA PRO A 171 -7.18 -48.72 -20.82
C PRO A 171 -7.33 -50.24 -20.66
N ARG A 172 -8.42 -50.71 -20.05
CA ARG A 172 -8.69 -52.15 -19.87
C ARG A 172 -8.92 -52.88 -21.20
N PHE A 173 -9.28 -52.17 -22.26
CA PHE A 173 -9.53 -52.75 -23.58
C PHE A 173 -8.31 -52.69 -24.51
N GLU A 174 -7.19 -52.08 -24.12
CA GLU A 174 -5.95 -52.13 -24.92
C GLU A 174 -5.40 -53.55 -25.09
N LYS A 175 -5.59 -54.40 -24.08
CA LYS A 175 -5.09 -55.79 -24.07
C LYS A 175 -6.03 -56.77 -24.76
N VAL A 176 -7.29 -56.40 -24.99
CA VAL A 176 -8.32 -57.30 -25.49
C VAL A 176 -8.59 -56.97 -26.95
N GLY A 177 -8.24 -57.89 -27.84
CA GLY A 177 -8.53 -57.74 -29.27
C GLY A 177 -10.03 -57.71 -29.54
N PRO A 178 -10.46 -57.09 -30.66
CA PRO A 178 -11.86 -57.06 -31.04
C PRO A 178 -12.40 -58.48 -31.23
N HIS A 179 -13.48 -58.79 -30.52
CA HIS A 179 -14.12 -60.11 -30.57
C HIS A 179 -14.99 -60.30 -31.83
N LEU A 180 -15.41 -59.19 -32.45
CA LEU A 180 -16.24 -59.19 -33.66
C LEU A 180 -15.47 -58.50 -34.80
N SER A 181 -15.31 -59.21 -35.92
CA SER A 181 -14.85 -58.63 -37.18
C SER A 181 -16.06 -58.33 -38.04
N THR A 182 -16.48 -57.06 -38.08
CA THR A 182 -17.60 -56.60 -38.92
C THR A 182 -17.19 -56.30 -40.36
N PHE A 183 -15.90 -56.41 -40.68
CA PHE A 183 -15.40 -56.18 -42.03
C PHE A 183 -15.60 -57.42 -42.91
N PRO A 184 -16.04 -57.27 -44.17
CA PRO A 184 -16.20 -58.38 -45.10
C PRO A 184 -14.89 -59.13 -45.36
N ASP A 185 -13.78 -58.38 -45.52
CA ASP A 185 -12.45 -58.90 -45.85
C ASP A 185 -11.34 -58.24 -45.01
N CYS A 186 -10.21 -58.95 -44.89
CA CYS A 186 -9.01 -58.43 -44.20
C CYS A 186 -8.44 -57.17 -44.87
N ASP A 187 -8.56 -57.06 -46.19
CA ASP A 187 -8.06 -55.90 -46.94
C ASP A 187 -8.98 -54.68 -46.81
N ALA A 188 -10.30 -54.91 -46.70
CA ALA A 188 -11.26 -53.85 -46.39
C ALA A 188 -11.00 -53.22 -45.02
N ARG A 189 -10.60 -54.05 -44.03
CA ARG A 189 -10.18 -53.58 -42.70
C ARG A 189 -8.93 -52.70 -42.79
N LYS A 190 -7.88 -53.14 -43.48
CA LYS A 190 -6.63 -52.36 -43.61
C LYS A 190 -6.88 -51.00 -44.27
N LYS A 191 -7.73 -50.97 -45.31
CA LYS A 191 -8.10 -49.74 -46.03
C LYS A 191 -8.85 -48.74 -45.16
N ALA A 192 -9.68 -49.21 -44.22
CA ALA A 192 -10.44 -48.35 -43.31
C ALA A 192 -9.57 -47.71 -42.20
N PHE A 193 -8.52 -48.40 -41.74
CA PHE A 193 -7.59 -47.86 -40.73
C PHE A 193 -6.45 -47.02 -41.30
N SER A 194 -6.24 -47.03 -42.62
CA SER A 194 -5.23 -46.22 -43.31
C SER A 194 -5.74 -44.87 -43.82
N ALA A 195 -7.05 -44.61 -43.69
CA ALA A 195 -7.70 -43.35 -44.08
C ALA A 195 -7.70 -42.37 -42.92
#